data_AF-A0A534Q727-F1
#
_entry.id   AF-A0A534Q727-F1
#
_cell.length_a   1.000
_cell.length_b   1.000
_cell.length_c   1.000
_cell.angle_alpha   90.00
_cell.angle_beta   90.00
_cell.angle_gamma   90.00
#
_symmetry.space_group_name_H-M   'P 1'
#
loop_
_entity.id
_entity.type
_entity.pdbx_description
1 polymer ?
#
loop_
_entity_poly.entity_id
_entity_poly.type
_entity_poly.pdbx_seq_one_letter_code
_entity_poly.pdbx_strand_id
1 'polypeptide(L)'
;MRPLSLAAIGVLALACAPADDQLSPLAREGEKVYQNVCIACHNGNPNLDGAIGPANAGASAELLSAKVLRGEYPPGYTPKRPGSTTMPRFEYLADKIPALAAYLAEVKTTTPE
;
A
#
# COMPACT_ATOMS: atom_id res chain seq x y z
N MET A 1 38.30 45.83 -31.91
CA MET A 1 37.15 45.22 -32.60
C MET A 1 37.27 43.70 -32.50
N ARG A 2 36.12 43.03 -32.29
CA ARG A 2 35.83 41.57 -32.20
C ARG A 2 35.77 40.98 -30.77
N PRO A 3 34.55 40.71 -30.25
CA PRO A 3 34.34 40.03 -28.99
C PRO A 3 34.47 38.50 -29.16
N LEU A 4 35.13 37.84 -28.22
CA LEU A 4 35.15 36.38 -28.14
C LEU A 4 34.02 35.93 -27.21
N SER A 5 32.86 35.64 -27.79
CA SER A 5 31.72 35.05 -27.07
C SER A 5 32.03 33.60 -26.73
N LEU A 6 32.26 33.29 -25.45
CA LEU A 6 32.16 31.92 -24.94
C LEU A 6 30.68 31.62 -24.69
N ALA A 7 30.06 30.87 -25.60
CA ALA A 7 28.79 30.21 -25.35
C ALA A 7 29.08 28.96 -24.49
N ALA A 8 28.70 28.99 -23.22
CA ALA A 8 28.68 27.81 -22.37
C ALA A 8 27.48 26.94 -22.78
N ILE A 9 27.76 25.78 -23.39
CA ILE A 9 26.77 24.77 -23.71
C ILE A 9 26.33 24.13 -22.39
N GLY A 10 25.11 24.44 -21.95
CA GLY A 10 24.46 23.75 -20.85
C GLY A 10 24.02 22.36 -21.30
N VAL A 11 24.68 21.32 -20.78
CA VAL A 11 24.21 19.94 -20.91
C VAL A 11 23.14 19.72 -19.84
N LEU A 12 21.88 19.83 -20.24
CA LEU A 12 20.74 19.44 -19.41
C LEU A 12 20.64 17.91 -19.46
N ALA A 13 21.24 17.23 -18.47
CA ALA A 13 21.11 15.78 -18.33
C ALA A 13 19.67 15.45 -17.92
N LEU A 14 18.88 14.99 -18.89
CA LEU A 14 17.53 14.45 -18.68
C LEU A 14 17.69 13.05 -18.05
N ALA A 15 17.72 13.00 -16.72
CA ALA A 15 17.74 11.75 -15.97
C ALA A 15 16.39 11.03 -16.14
N CYS A 16 16.34 10.02 -17.00
CA CYS A 16 15.26 9.04 -17.02
C CYS A 16 15.42 8.13 -15.80
N ALA A 17 14.61 8.35 -14.75
CA ALA A 17 14.43 7.35 -13.70
C ALA A 17 13.43 6.28 -14.21
N PRO A 18 13.67 4.97 -13.94
CA PRO A 18 12.71 3.93 -14.29
C PRO A 18 11.43 4.07 -13.48
N ALA A 19 10.30 3.73 -14.08
CA ALA A 19 8.95 3.99 -13.58
C ALA A 19 8.40 2.93 -12.60
N ASP A 20 9.20 1.95 -12.18
CA ASP A 20 8.65 0.67 -11.70
C ASP A 20 8.66 0.43 -10.18
N ASP A 21 8.94 1.42 -9.32
CA ASP A 21 9.03 1.14 -7.87
C ASP A 21 8.62 2.29 -6.93
N GLN A 22 7.86 3.28 -7.43
CA GLN A 22 7.41 4.39 -6.59
C GLN A 22 5.93 4.30 -6.26
N LEU A 23 5.66 3.84 -5.03
CA LEU A 23 4.37 4.06 -4.37
C LEU A 23 3.95 5.53 -4.47
N SER A 24 2.66 5.79 -4.67
CA SER A 24 2.10 7.13 -4.57
C SER A 24 2.35 7.74 -3.17
N PRO A 25 2.33 9.08 -3.01
CA PRO A 25 2.48 9.71 -1.70
C PRO A 25 1.52 9.13 -0.64
N LEU A 26 0.26 8.88 -1.04
CA LEU A 26 -0.77 8.31 -0.18
C LEU A 26 -0.47 6.84 0.17
N ALA A 27 -0.03 6.04 -0.80
CA ALA A 27 0.38 4.66 -0.57
C ALA A 27 1.61 4.57 0.34
N ARG A 28 2.57 5.50 0.26
CA ARG A 28 3.70 5.57 1.21
C ARG A 28 3.28 5.87 2.65
N GLU A 29 2.21 6.63 2.84
CA GLU A 29 1.62 6.81 4.18
C GLU A 29 0.98 5.51 4.66
N GLY A 30 0.25 4.82 3.78
CA GLY A 30 -0.37 3.52 4.05
C GLY A 30 0.65 2.46 4.42
N GLU A 31 1.78 2.41 3.70
CA GLU A 31 2.89 1.50 3.98
C GLU A 31 3.39 1.66 5.42
N LYS A 32 3.62 2.90 5.88
CA LYS A 32 4.08 3.16 7.25
C LYS A 32 3.08 2.64 8.28
N VAL A 33 1.78 2.80 8.05
CA VAL A 33 0.76 2.26 8.95
C VAL A 33 0.78 0.73 8.91
N TYR A 34 0.85 0.14 7.72
CA TYR A 34 0.87 -1.31 7.54
C TYR A 34 2.05 -1.96 8.28
N GLN A 35 3.26 -1.45 8.04
CA GLN A 35 4.49 -1.98 8.62
C GLN A 35 4.57 -1.81 10.14
N ASN A 36 3.88 -0.83 10.72
CA ASN A 36 3.89 -0.62 12.17
C ASN A 36 2.77 -1.35 12.92
N VAL A 37 1.62 -1.60 12.26
CA VAL A 37 0.41 -2.09 12.94
C VAL A 37 0.00 -3.49 12.47
N CYS A 38 0.09 -3.77 11.18
CA CYS A 38 -0.55 -4.94 10.57
C CYS A 38 0.35 -6.19 10.59
N ILE A 39 1.67 -6.01 10.54
CA ILE A 39 2.63 -7.11 10.36
C ILE A 39 2.82 -8.00 11.61
N ALA A 40 2.22 -7.62 12.74
CA ALA A 40 2.20 -8.49 13.92
C ALA A 40 1.42 -9.78 13.68
N CYS A 41 0.45 -9.76 12.76
CA CYS A 41 -0.38 -10.92 12.40
C CYS A 41 -0.31 -11.26 10.91
N HIS A 42 -0.23 -10.24 10.06
CA HIS A 42 -0.10 -10.40 8.62
C HIS A 42 1.37 -10.46 8.20
N ASN A 43 1.63 -10.88 6.97
CA ASN A 43 2.98 -10.86 6.43
C ASN A 43 3.43 -9.42 6.14
N GLY A 44 4.74 -9.15 6.25
CA GLY A 44 5.33 -7.87 5.83
C GLY A 44 5.12 -7.58 4.34
N ASN A 45 5.06 -8.62 3.50
CA ASN A 45 4.59 -8.53 2.13
C ASN A 45 3.07 -8.83 2.07
N PRO A 46 2.21 -7.85 1.73
CA PRO A 46 0.75 -8.03 1.73
C PRO A 46 0.21 -9.12 0.79
N ASN A 47 1.00 -9.55 -0.20
CA ASN A 47 0.62 -10.61 -1.14
C ASN A 47 0.76 -12.02 -0.55
N LEU A 48 1.40 -12.15 0.61
CA LEU A 48 1.66 -13.43 1.26
C LEU A 48 0.84 -13.56 2.53
N ASP A 49 0.48 -14.81 2.86
CA ASP A 49 -0.12 -15.12 4.15
C ASP A 49 0.89 -14.86 5.29
N GLY A 50 0.38 -14.30 6.38
CA GLY A 50 1.09 -14.21 7.66
C GLY A 50 0.87 -15.47 8.50
N ALA A 51 1.51 -15.50 9.66
CA ALA A 51 1.35 -16.60 10.60
C ALA A 51 -0.09 -16.72 11.14
N ILE A 52 -0.80 -15.59 11.25
CA ILE A 52 -2.16 -15.52 11.81
C ILE A 52 -3.14 -14.96 10.76
N GLY A 53 -2.82 -13.81 10.19
CA GLY A 53 -3.66 -13.11 9.23
C GLY A 53 -3.39 -13.55 7.79
N PRO A 54 -4.41 -13.65 6.92
CA PRO A 54 -4.23 -13.98 5.50
C PRO A 54 -3.60 -12.82 4.72
N ALA A 55 -3.15 -13.10 3.49
CA ALA A 55 -2.76 -12.10 2.51
C ALA A 55 -3.90 -11.09 2.30
N ASN A 56 -3.56 -9.81 2.24
CA ASN A 56 -4.52 -8.71 2.20
C ASN A 56 -4.20 -7.66 1.12
N ALA A 57 -3.22 -7.93 0.24
CA ALA A 57 -3.04 -7.16 -0.99
C ALA A 57 -4.36 -7.04 -1.76
N GLY A 58 -4.60 -5.83 -2.28
CA GLY A 58 -5.80 -5.47 -3.01
C GLY A 58 -7.07 -5.31 -2.17
N ALA A 59 -6.99 -5.30 -0.84
CA ALA A 59 -8.16 -5.06 0.00
C ALA A 59 -8.78 -3.68 -0.30
N SER A 60 -10.08 -3.65 -0.54
CA SER A 60 -10.81 -2.40 -0.81
C SER A 60 -10.92 -1.55 0.46
N ALA A 61 -11.12 -0.25 0.28
CA ALA A 61 -11.41 0.66 1.40
C ALA A 61 -12.63 0.20 2.21
N GLU A 62 -13.68 -0.30 1.55
CA GLU A 62 -14.88 -0.82 2.22
C GLU A 62 -14.56 -2.04 3.12
N LEU A 63 -13.80 -3.00 2.58
CA LEU A 63 -13.37 -4.17 3.34
C LEU A 63 -12.50 -3.75 4.54
N LEU A 64 -11.57 -2.82 4.34
CA LEU A 64 -10.73 -2.29 5.41
C LEU A 64 -11.57 -1.58 6.46
N SER A 65 -12.49 -0.70 6.10
CA SER A 65 -13.38 -0.03 7.05
C SER A 65 -14.20 -1.03 7.86
N ALA A 66 -14.77 -2.05 7.22
CA ALA A 66 -15.54 -3.08 7.92
C ALA A 66 -14.66 -3.90 8.87
N LYS A 67 -13.52 -4.38 8.37
CA LYS A 67 -12.70 -5.32 9.14
C LYS A 67 -11.84 -4.64 10.19
N VAL A 68 -11.14 -3.57 9.83
CA VAL A 68 -10.19 -2.86 10.72
C VAL A 68 -10.93 -2.08 11.78
N LEU A 69 -12.03 -1.40 11.44
CA LEU A 69 -12.72 -0.52 12.40
C LEU A 69 -13.80 -1.27 13.20
N ARG A 70 -14.52 -2.20 12.57
CA ARG A 70 -15.67 -2.86 13.22
C ARG A 70 -15.45 -4.35 13.52
N GLY A 71 -14.42 -4.97 12.97
CA GLY A 71 -14.18 -6.41 13.12
C GLY A 71 -15.06 -7.29 12.24
N GLU A 72 -15.81 -6.70 11.31
CA GLU A 72 -16.83 -7.32 10.48
C GLU A 72 -16.37 -7.52 9.03
N TYR A 73 -17.27 -8.01 8.17
CA TYR A 73 -17.07 -8.10 6.73
C TYR A 73 -18.23 -7.39 6.00
N PRO A 74 -17.99 -6.77 4.83
CA PRO A 74 -19.08 -6.19 4.05
C PRO A 74 -20.02 -7.29 3.52
N PRO A 75 -21.29 -6.96 3.20
CA PRO A 75 -22.25 -7.92 2.68
C PRO A 75 -21.73 -8.67 1.45
N GLY A 76 -21.93 -9.99 1.40
CA GLY A 76 -21.49 -10.85 0.29
C GLY A 76 -19.99 -11.19 0.29
N TYR A 77 -19.20 -10.67 1.23
CA TYR A 77 -17.78 -11.03 1.33
C TYR A 77 -17.57 -12.38 2.01
N THR A 78 -16.78 -13.25 1.37
CA THR A 78 -16.38 -14.54 1.95
C THR A 78 -15.01 -14.41 2.61
N PRO A 79 -14.88 -14.65 3.93
CA PRO A 79 -13.59 -14.59 4.62
C PRO A 79 -12.58 -15.59 4.05
N LYS A 80 -11.36 -15.13 3.77
CA LYS A 80 -10.25 -16.00 3.32
C LYS A 80 -9.87 -17.07 4.35
N ARG A 81 -10.06 -16.76 5.64
CA ARG A 81 -9.88 -17.69 6.77
C ARG A 81 -11.15 -17.70 7.61
N PRO A 82 -12.10 -18.60 7.32
CA PRO A 82 -13.35 -18.70 8.06
C PRO A 82 -13.12 -18.95 9.55
N GLY A 83 -13.96 -18.36 10.41
CA GLY A 83 -13.91 -18.58 11.87
C GLY A 83 -12.83 -17.81 12.63
N SER A 84 -11.96 -17.04 11.97
CA SER A 84 -10.96 -16.20 12.66
C SER A 84 -11.59 -14.94 13.27
N THR A 85 -11.59 -14.86 14.61
CA THR A 85 -12.07 -13.69 15.39
C THR A 85 -10.94 -12.96 16.13
N THR A 86 -9.69 -13.35 15.90
CA THR A 86 -8.53 -12.89 16.68
C THR A 86 -8.07 -11.47 16.31
N MET A 87 -8.41 -10.98 15.12
CA MET A 87 -8.02 -9.63 14.71
C MET A 87 -8.74 -8.58 15.57
N PRO A 88 -8.01 -7.75 16.36
CA PRO A 88 -8.62 -6.71 17.16
C PRO A 88 -9.13 -5.56 16.28
N ARG A 89 -9.97 -4.70 16.85
CA ARG A 89 -10.43 -3.48 16.20
C ARG A 89 -9.40 -2.37 16.38
N PHE A 90 -9.16 -1.61 15.32
CA PHE A 90 -8.24 -0.47 15.29
C PHE A 90 -9.01 0.79 14.91
N GLU A 91 -10.03 1.14 15.71
CA GLU A 91 -10.94 2.27 15.46
C GLU A 91 -10.19 3.61 15.26
N TYR A 92 -9.02 3.76 15.89
CA TYR A 92 -8.15 4.93 15.75
C TYR A 92 -7.50 5.10 14.36
N LEU A 93 -7.60 4.10 13.47
CA LEU A 93 -7.10 4.17 12.09
C LEU A 93 -8.15 4.66 11.08
N ALA A 94 -9.29 5.17 11.53
CA ALA A 94 -10.38 5.59 10.65
C ALA A 94 -9.93 6.57 9.54
N ASP A 95 -9.07 7.52 9.86
CA ASP A 95 -8.51 8.51 8.92
C ASP A 95 -7.40 7.93 8.03
N LYS A 96 -6.86 6.75 8.36
CA LYS A 96 -5.79 6.07 7.60
C LYS A 96 -6.31 5.05 6.60
N ILE A 97 -7.61 4.73 6.61
CA ILE A 97 -8.19 3.76 5.67
C ILE A 97 -7.88 4.09 4.20
N PRO A 98 -8.00 5.35 3.72
CA PRO A 98 -7.66 5.67 2.33
C PRO A 98 -6.20 5.37 1.99
N ALA A 99 -5.28 5.68 2.91
CA ALA A 99 -3.85 5.43 2.74
C ALA A 99 -3.53 3.93 2.70
N LEU A 100 -4.10 3.16 3.63
CA LEU A 100 -3.97 1.70 3.65
C LEU A 100 -4.53 1.05 2.38
N ALA A 101 -5.71 1.51 1.91
CA ALA A 101 -6.31 1.00 0.69
C ALA A 101 -5.42 1.28 -0.54
N ALA A 102 -4.88 2.51 -0.63
CA ALA A 102 -3.96 2.89 -1.71
C ALA A 102 -2.70 1.99 -1.72
N TYR A 103 -2.07 1.80 -0.55
CA TYR A 103 -0.91 0.93 -0.42
C TYR A 103 -1.22 -0.50 -0.88
N LEU A 104 -2.28 -1.11 -0.33
CA LEU A 104 -2.63 -2.48 -0.63
C LEU A 104 -3.05 -2.68 -2.09
N ALA A 105 -3.63 -1.67 -2.73
CA ALA A 105 -3.95 -1.70 -4.16
C ALA A 105 -2.69 -1.66 -5.04
N GLU A 106 -1.74 -0.78 -4.74
CA GLU A 106 -0.52 -0.58 -5.54
C GLU A 106 0.46 -1.74 -5.42
N VAL A 107 0.53 -2.40 -4.26
CA VAL A 107 1.42 -3.57 -4.05
C VAL A 107 0.83 -4.90 -4.50
N LYS A 108 -0.44 -4.93 -4.95
CA LYS A 108 -1.07 -6.16 -5.40
C LYS A 108 -0.39 -6.65 -6.68
N THR A 109 0.31 -7.76 -6.60
CA THR A 109 0.81 -8.43 -7.80
C THR A 109 -0.35 -9.14 -8.49
N THR A 110 -0.43 -8.99 -9.80
CA THR A 110 -1.24 -9.88 -10.63
C THR A 110 -0.39 -11.10 -10.93
N THR A 111 -0.55 -12.18 -10.15
CA THR A 111 -0.04 -13.47 -10.59
C THR A 111 -0.89 -13.91 -11.78
N PRO A 112 -0.31 -14.19 -12.96
CA PRO A 112 -1.04 -14.94 -13.97
C PRO A 112 -1.32 -16.33 -13.40
N GLU A 113 -2.58 -16.73 -13.49
CA GLU A 113 -3.16 -17.98 -12.99
C GLU A 113 -2.35 -19.23 -13.38
#